data_AF-A0A644XDX7-F1
#
_entry.id   AF-A0A644XDX7-F1
#
_cell.length_a   1.000
_cell.length_b   1.000
_cell.length_c   1.000
_cell.angle_alpha   90.00
_cell.angle_beta   90.00
_cell.angle_gamma   90.00
#
_symmetry.space_group_name_H-M   'P 1'
#
loop_
_entity.id
_entity.type
_entity.pdbx_description
1 polymer ?
#
loop_
_entity_poly.entity_id
_entity_poly.type
_entity_poly.pdbx_seq_one_letter_code
_entity_poly.pdbx_strand_id
1 'polypeptide(L)'
;MTCVFIEIGQDIHIIGGSLEDAVNEGVRRGYKDGYLRKSIVNDPINRINTKDNTPAIIYYDIVQGDKLKITVAPKGFGSENMSQIKMLKPSEGLQGVKEFVIRVVKEAGPNPCPPIVIGVGIGGTFDKAAYLAKKALLRPINIRNNDEFYCKLEDELLNEINNLGIGPQGFGGKTTALGVNIETYPTHIAGLPVAVNINCHVTRHKEVVL
;
A
#
# COMPACT_ATOMS: atom_id res chain seq x y z
N MET A 1 -0.06 -10.33 -6.47
CA MET A 1 -0.57 -10.81 -5.18
C MET A 1 -1.83 -10.03 -4.86
N THR A 2 -2.88 -10.67 -4.35
CA THR A 2 -4.11 -9.96 -3.97
C THR A 2 -4.01 -9.55 -2.51
N CYS A 3 -4.12 -8.25 -2.24
CA CYS A 3 -4.34 -7.74 -0.88
C CYS A 3 -5.83 -7.47 -0.72
N VAL A 4 -6.41 -7.86 0.42
CA VAL A 4 -7.81 -7.60 0.76
C VAL A 4 -7.83 -6.92 2.11
N PHE A 5 -8.45 -5.75 2.18
CA PHE A 5 -8.64 -5.00 3.41
C PHE A 5 -10.10 -5.14 3.80
N ILE A 6 -10.33 -5.60 5.03
CA ILE A 6 -11.66 -5.88 5.56
C ILE A 6 -11.84 -5.06 6.82
N GLU A 7 -12.77 -4.13 6.76
CA GLU A 7 -13.26 -3.37 7.90
C GLU A 7 -14.55 -4.04 8.38
N ILE A 8 -14.51 -4.64 9.57
CA ILE A 8 -15.62 -5.40 10.15
C ILE A 8 -16.25 -4.57 11.27
N GLY A 9 -17.52 -4.20 11.09
CA GLY A 9 -18.33 -3.60 12.14
C GLY A 9 -18.40 -4.49 13.40
N GLN A 10 -18.26 -3.90 14.59
CA GLN A 10 -18.34 -4.61 15.87
C GLN A 10 -19.66 -5.36 16.08
N ASP A 11 -20.73 -4.93 15.41
CA ASP A 11 -22.05 -5.55 15.51
C ASP A 11 -22.25 -6.70 14.50
N ILE A 12 -21.25 -7.01 13.67
CA ILE A 12 -21.31 -8.07 12.67
C ILE A 12 -20.97 -9.43 13.26
N HIS A 13 -21.80 -10.42 12.92
CA HIS A 13 -21.51 -11.83 13.13
C HIS A 13 -21.48 -12.57 11.78
N ILE A 14 -20.30 -13.08 11.41
CA ILE A 14 -20.10 -13.85 10.19
C ILE A 14 -20.44 -15.32 10.46
N ILE A 15 -21.35 -15.89 9.65
CA ILE A 15 -21.82 -17.27 9.76
C ILE A 15 -21.59 -18.04 8.44
N GLY A 16 -21.71 -19.36 8.48
CA GLY A 16 -21.64 -20.20 7.28
C GLY A 16 -20.23 -20.60 6.81
N GLY A 17 -19.19 -20.27 7.58
CA GLY A 17 -17.81 -20.68 7.32
C GLY A 17 -16.78 -19.66 7.77
N SER A 18 -15.53 -19.84 7.36
CA SER A 18 -14.44 -18.88 7.58
C SER A 18 -14.52 -17.73 6.57
N LEU A 19 -14.39 -16.49 7.05
CA LEU A 19 -14.25 -15.32 6.18
C LEU A 19 -13.02 -15.43 5.27
N GLU A 20 -11.93 -15.98 5.78
CA GLU A 20 -10.70 -16.18 5.00
C GLU A 20 -10.90 -17.15 3.82
N ASP A 21 -11.64 -18.24 4.04
CA ASP A 21 -11.96 -19.20 2.97
C ASP A 21 -12.84 -18.56 1.90
N ALA A 22 -13.84 -17.78 2.33
CA ALA A 22 -14.72 -17.04 1.42
C ALA A 22 -13.92 -16.03 0.57
N VAL A 23 -13.00 -15.29 1.19
CA VAL A 23 -12.11 -14.35 0.50
C VAL A 23 -11.21 -15.08 -0.51
N ASN A 24 -10.55 -16.16 -0.09
CA ASN A 24 -9.66 -16.92 -0.97
C ASN A 24 -10.42 -17.60 -2.11
N GLU A 25 -11.65 -18.08 -1.89
CA GLU A 25 -12.49 -18.60 -2.96
C GLU A 25 -12.91 -17.51 -3.94
N GLY A 26 -13.24 -16.31 -3.45
CA GLY A 26 -13.48 -15.14 -4.30
C GLY A 26 -12.27 -14.79 -5.17
N VAL A 27 -11.06 -14.82 -4.60
CA VAL A 27 -9.81 -14.59 -5.34
C VAL A 27 -9.57 -15.69 -6.37
N ARG A 28 -9.71 -16.97 -6.00
CA ARG A 28 -9.54 -18.12 -6.90
C ARG A 28 -10.46 -18.01 -8.12
N ARG A 29 -11.74 -17.72 -7.89
CA ARG A 29 -12.73 -17.50 -8.95
C ARG A 29 -12.39 -16.29 -9.80
N GLY A 30 -12.09 -15.14 -9.19
CA GLY A 30 -11.71 -13.94 -9.91
C GLY A 30 -10.49 -14.13 -10.83
N TYR A 31 -9.49 -14.90 -10.38
CA TYR A 31 -8.32 -15.21 -11.21
C TYR A 31 -8.61 -16.21 -12.33
N LYS A 32 -9.49 -17.19 -12.09
CA LYS A 32 -9.93 -18.16 -13.11
C LYS A 32 -10.80 -17.50 -14.17
N ASP A 33 -11.88 -16.86 -13.73
CA ASP A 33 -12.95 -16.33 -14.58
C ASP A 33 -12.50 -15.04 -15.29
N GLY A 34 -11.61 -14.26 -14.66
CA GLY A 34 -10.97 -13.09 -15.25
C GLY A 34 -9.77 -13.38 -16.15
N TYR A 35 -9.43 -14.67 -16.38
CA TYR A 35 -8.27 -15.09 -17.17
C TYR A 35 -6.95 -14.45 -16.71
N LEU A 36 -6.77 -14.27 -15.40
CA LEU A 36 -5.62 -13.56 -14.83
C LEU A 36 -4.42 -14.50 -14.57
N ARG A 37 -3.22 -13.91 -14.51
CA ARG A 37 -1.99 -14.67 -14.25
C ARG A 37 -1.85 -15.08 -12.78
N LYS A 38 -1.74 -16.38 -12.53
CA LYS A 38 -1.50 -16.97 -11.20
C LYS A 38 -0.03 -16.91 -10.81
N SER A 39 0.30 -16.02 -9.87
CA SER A 39 1.67 -15.59 -9.59
C SER A 39 2.12 -15.89 -8.14
N ILE A 40 1.34 -16.65 -7.38
CA ILE A 40 1.68 -17.03 -6.00
C ILE A 40 2.41 -18.36 -5.99
N VAL A 41 3.43 -18.44 -5.13
CA VAL A 41 4.12 -19.69 -4.78
C VAL A 41 3.66 -20.13 -3.39
N ASN A 42 3.51 -21.44 -3.18
CA ASN A 42 3.05 -22.02 -1.93
C ASN A 42 4.06 -21.88 -0.79
N ASP A 43 5.34 -21.79 -1.13
CA ASP A 43 6.45 -21.64 -0.21
C ASP A 43 7.47 -20.67 -0.83
N PRO A 44 7.98 -19.68 -0.07
CA PRO A 44 8.88 -18.66 -0.60
C PRO A 44 10.24 -19.20 -1.06
N ILE A 45 10.68 -20.36 -0.56
CA ILE A 45 12.00 -20.95 -0.82
C ILE A 45 11.92 -22.07 -1.88
N ASN A 46 10.97 -23.00 -1.75
CA ASN A 46 10.72 -24.10 -2.70
C ASN A 46 9.96 -23.65 -3.96
N ARG A 47 9.22 -22.54 -3.87
CA ARG A 47 8.68 -21.78 -5.01
C ARG A 47 7.74 -22.53 -5.96
N ILE A 48 6.99 -23.52 -5.48
CA ILE A 48 6.00 -24.21 -6.30
C ILE A 48 4.77 -23.32 -6.45
N ASN A 49 4.34 -23.04 -7.69
CA ASN A 49 3.20 -22.16 -7.96
C ASN A 49 1.87 -22.79 -7.49
N THR A 50 0.99 -22.00 -6.84
CA THR A 50 -0.30 -22.47 -6.30
C THR A 50 -1.37 -22.73 -7.36
N LYS A 51 -1.15 -22.30 -8.61
CA LYS A 51 -2.05 -22.47 -9.76
C LYS A 51 -3.43 -21.81 -9.63
N ASP A 52 -3.67 -21.05 -8.57
CA ASP A 52 -4.92 -20.30 -8.36
C ASP A 52 -4.73 -18.88 -7.81
N ASN A 53 -3.48 -18.46 -7.57
CA ASN A 53 -3.11 -17.15 -7.03
C ASN A 53 -3.57 -16.90 -5.57
N THR A 54 -3.89 -17.96 -4.84
CA THR A 54 -4.12 -17.92 -3.38
C THR A 54 -2.86 -18.38 -2.63
N PRO A 55 -2.69 -18.07 -1.33
CA PRO A 55 -3.57 -17.24 -0.51
C PRO A 55 -3.49 -15.74 -0.85
N ALA A 56 -4.57 -15.02 -0.55
CA ALA A 56 -4.56 -13.56 -0.48
C ALA A 56 -3.89 -13.09 0.82
N ILE A 57 -3.37 -11.85 0.81
CA ILE A 57 -2.96 -11.18 2.04
C ILE A 57 -4.17 -10.41 2.56
N ILE A 58 -4.67 -10.80 3.73
CA ILE A 58 -5.88 -10.22 4.31
C ILE A 58 -5.51 -9.36 5.51
N TYR A 59 -6.01 -8.12 5.52
CA TYR A 59 -5.90 -7.19 6.63
C TYR A 59 -7.28 -7.03 7.25
N TYR A 60 -7.39 -7.28 8.55
CA TYR A 60 -8.63 -7.13 9.30
C TYR A 60 -8.51 -5.91 10.22
N ASP A 61 -9.45 -4.96 10.08
CA ASP A 61 -9.65 -3.85 10.99
C ASP A 61 -11.05 -3.99 11.62
N ILE A 62 -11.14 -4.00 12.95
CA ILE A 62 -12.43 -3.92 13.65
C ILE A 62 -12.81 -2.44 13.77
N VAL A 63 -14.02 -2.09 13.32
CA VAL A 63 -14.56 -0.72 13.31
C VAL A 63 -15.92 -0.67 13.99
N GLN A 64 -16.37 0.51 14.41
CA GLN A 64 -17.71 0.65 14.97
C GLN A 64 -18.80 0.43 13.91
N GLY A 65 -19.97 -0.03 14.34
CA GLY A 65 -21.16 -0.18 13.51
C GLY A 65 -21.43 -1.61 13.03
N ASP A 66 -22.30 -1.71 12.03
CA ASP A 66 -22.95 -2.95 11.58
C ASP A 66 -22.64 -3.30 10.12
N LYS A 67 -21.63 -2.67 9.52
CA LYS A 67 -21.27 -2.81 8.10
C LYS A 67 -19.96 -3.55 7.88
N LEU A 68 -19.92 -4.32 6.78
CA LEU A 68 -18.72 -5.02 6.34
C LEU A 68 -18.21 -4.33 5.08
N LYS A 69 -17.08 -3.64 5.20
CA LYS A 69 -16.44 -3.01 4.05
C LYS A 69 -15.26 -3.84 3.59
N ILE A 70 -15.25 -4.18 2.30
CA ILE A 70 -14.22 -4.99 1.66
C ILE A 70 -13.58 -4.18 0.54
N THR A 71 -12.27 -4.00 0.63
CA THR A 71 -11.46 -3.41 -0.43
C THR A 71 -10.49 -4.44 -0.99
N VAL A 72 -10.66 -4.78 -2.28
CA VAL A 72 -9.76 -5.69 -2.99
C VAL A 72 -8.74 -4.87 -3.76
N ALA A 73 -7.45 -5.09 -3.52
CA ALA A 73 -6.34 -4.37 -4.13
C ALA A 73 -5.27 -5.32 -4.70
N PRO A 74 -5.37 -5.73 -5.98
CA PRO A 74 -4.37 -6.57 -6.63
C PRO A 74 -3.04 -5.85 -6.85
N LYS A 75 -2.04 -6.23 -6.07
CA LYS A 75 -0.71 -5.62 -6.05
C LYS A 75 0.26 -6.30 -7.02
N GLY A 76 0.89 -5.50 -7.87
CA GLY A 76 2.06 -5.91 -8.66
C GLY A 76 3.30 -6.01 -7.77
N PHE A 77 4.00 -7.15 -7.83
CA PHE A 77 5.13 -7.41 -6.93
C PHE A 77 6.41 -6.67 -7.33
N GLY A 78 6.54 -6.25 -8.60
CA GLY A 78 7.67 -5.44 -9.05
C GLY A 78 7.75 -4.09 -8.31
N SER A 79 6.61 -3.44 -8.08
CA SER A 79 6.54 -2.21 -7.28
C SER A 79 6.55 -2.46 -5.78
N GLU A 80 6.01 -3.60 -5.32
CA GLU A 80 6.15 -4.03 -3.92
C GLU A 80 7.63 -4.16 -3.53
N ASN A 81 8.46 -4.77 -4.38
CA ASN A 81 9.89 -4.96 -4.14
C ASN A 81 10.69 -3.65 -4.05
N MET A 82 10.12 -2.51 -4.48
CA MET A 82 10.75 -1.19 -4.38
C MET A 82 10.33 -0.43 -3.10
N SER A 83 9.51 -1.07 -2.26
CA SER A 83 9.03 -0.49 -1.00
C SER A 83 10.06 -0.71 0.10
N GLN A 84 10.18 0.25 1.02
CA GLN A 84 11.15 0.19 2.12
C GLN A 84 10.56 0.69 3.42
N ILE A 85 11.16 0.27 4.54
CA ILE A 85 10.84 0.75 5.88
C ILE A 85 12.13 1.14 6.61
N LYS A 86 12.09 2.22 7.38
CA LYS A 86 13.19 2.67 8.24
C LYS A 86 12.64 3.10 9.60
N MET A 87 13.34 2.69 10.65
CA MET A 87 13.10 3.16 12.01
C MET A 87 13.95 4.41 12.24
N LEU A 88 13.39 5.59 11.99
CA LEU A 88 14.09 6.85 12.23
C LEU A 88 14.20 7.13 13.73
N LYS A 89 15.23 7.90 14.09
CA LYS A 89 15.31 8.55 15.39
C LYS A 89 14.35 9.74 15.40
N PRO A 90 13.65 10.03 16.52
CA PRO A 90 12.84 11.23 16.65
C PRO A 90 13.60 12.54 16.33
N SER A 91 14.91 12.57 16.59
CA SER A 91 15.78 13.72 16.27
C SER A 91 15.99 13.94 14.76
N GLU A 92 15.77 12.93 13.90
CA GLU A 92 15.77 13.13 12.45
C GLU A 92 14.52 13.91 11.99
N GLY A 93 13.43 13.85 12.77
CA GLY A 93 12.23 14.67 12.60
C GLY A 93 11.61 14.59 11.20
N LEU A 94 10.88 15.65 10.83
CA LEU A 94 10.24 15.76 9.52
C LEU A 94 11.24 15.69 8.37
N GLN A 95 12.41 16.30 8.52
CA GLN A 95 13.41 16.34 7.47
C GLN A 95 13.91 14.93 7.13
N GLY A 96 14.16 14.09 8.14
CA GLY A 96 14.55 12.69 7.92
C GLY A 96 13.44 11.86 7.28
N VAL A 97 12.16 12.15 7.56
CA VAL A 97 11.03 11.53 6.87
C VAL A 97 11.07 11.87 5.38
N LYS A 98 11.19 13.16 5.03
CA LYS A 98 11.22 13.61 3.64
C LYS A 98 12.39 13.00 2.87
N GLU A 99 13.59 13.08 3.45
CA GLU A 99 14.80 12.52 2.85
C GLU A 99 14.66 11.01 2.62
N PHE A 100 14.07 10.28 3.58
CA PHE A 100 13.83 8.85 3.41
C PHE A 100 12.86 8.58 2.25
N VAL A 101 11.73 9.28 2.17
CA VAL A 101 10.75 9.10 1.08
C VAL A 101 11.40 9.35 -0.28
N ILE A 102 12.10 10.48 -0.43
CA ILE A 102 12.77 10.86 -1.69
C ILE A 102 13.85 9.84 -2.05
N ARG A 103 14.63 9.39 -1.07
CA ARG A 103 15.67 8.37 -1.28
C ARG A 103 15.07 7.07 -1.80
N VAL A 104 13.98 6.57 -1.20
CA VAL A 104 13.32 5.34 -1.64
C VAL A 104 12.86 5.44 -3.10
N VAL A 105 12.27 6.58 -3.49
CA VAL A 105 11.85 6.79 -4.89
C VAL A 105 13.05 6.88 -5.83
N LYS A 106 14.11 7.57 -5.42
CA LYS A 106 15.35 7.69 -6.20
C LYS A 106 16.01 6.34 -6.43
N GLU A 107 16.09 5.50 -5.39
CA GLU A 107 16.64 4.14 -5.46
C GLU A 107 15.75 3.20 -6.29
N ALA A 108 14.43 3.38 -6.23
CA ALA A 108 13.49 2.60 -7.04
C ALA A 108 13.65 2.90 -8.55
N GLY A 109 13.88 4.17 -8.92
CA GLY A 109 14.13 4.60 -10.29
C GLY A 109 13.04 4.13 -11.28
N PRO A 110 13.40 3.50 -12.41
CA PRO A 110 12.43 3.00 -13.40
C PRO A 110 11.71 1.71 -13.00
N ASN A 111 12.23 0.97 -12.01
CA ASN A 111 11.79 -0.40 -11.71
C ASN A 111 10.30 -0.56 -11.37
N PRO A 112 9.63 0.38 -10.66
CA PRO A 112 8.21 0.26 -10.37
C PRO A 112 7.32 0.77 -11.53
N CYS A 113 7.85 0.89 -12.75
CA CYS A 113 7.13 1.33 -13.95
C CYS A 113 6.42 2.69 -13.74
N PRO A 114 7.17 3.79 -13.48
CA PRO A 114 6.58 5.11 -13.29
C PRO A 114 5.74 5.54 -14.50
N PRO A 115 4.69 6.37 -14.30
CA PRO A 115 4.49 7.17 -13.11
C PRO A 115 3.84 6.39 -11.94
N ILE A 116 4.38 6.56 -10.74
CA ILE A 116 4.00 5.78 -9.54
C ILE A 116 2.99 6.50 -8.64
N VAL A 117 2.31 5.76 -7.78
CA VAL A 117 1.57 6.30 -6.62
C VAL A 117 2.28 5.82 -5.36
N ILE A 118 2.52 6.73 -4.42
CA ILE A 118 3.34 6.45 -3.24
C ILE A 118 2.45 6.53 -2.00
N GLY A 119 2.47 5.46 -1.20
CA GLY A 119 1.87 5.44 0.12
C GLY A 119 2.96 5.55 1.17
N VAL A 120 2.77 6.43 2.16
CA VAL A 120 3.71 6.65 3.26
C VAL A 120 2.99 6.41 4.57
N GLY A 121 3.57 5.56 5.40
CA GLY A 121 3.10 5.28 6.76
C GLY A 121 4.07 5.86 7.77
N ILE A 122 3.59 6.72 8.68
CA ILE A 122 4.44 7.37 9.70
C ILE A 122 3.90 7.03 11.10
N GLY A 123 4.77 6.54 11.98
CA GLY A 123 4.42 6.20 13.35
C GLY A 123 3.97 4.75 13.55
N GLY A 124 3.31 4.47 14.67
CA GLY A 124 3.01 3.10 15.11
C GLY A 124 4.24 2.31 15.52
N THR A 125 4.31 1.07 15.09
CA THR A 125 5.42 0.13 15.25
C THR A 125 5.99 -0.23 13.88
N PHE A 126 7.03 -1.07 13.83
CA PHE A 126 7.63 -1.55 12.58
C PHE A 126 6.57 -2.07 11.59
N ASP A 127 5.71 -2.98 12.03
CA ASP A 127 4.65 -3.58 11.23
C ASP A 127 3.50 -2.61 10.92
N LYS A 128 3.10 -1.78 11.89
CA LYS A 128 2.00 -0.82 11.69
C LYS A 128 2.35 0.25 10.65
N ALA A 129 3.60 0.73 10.61
CA ALA A 129 4.02 1.68 9.59
C ALA A 129 3.90 1.10 8.18
N ALA A 130 4.33 -0.15 7.98
CA ALA A 130 4.20 -0.84 6.70
C ALA A 130 2.72 -1.05 6.31
N TYR A 131 1.87 -1.38 7.28
CA TYR A 131 0.42 -1.45 7.09
C TYR A 131 -0.17 -0.11 6.63
N LEU A 132 0.14 0.99 7.34
CA LEU A 132 -0.34 2.33 7.01
C LEU A 132 0.09 2.76 5.62
N ALA A 133 1.36 2.55 5.26
CA ALA A 133 1.87 2.86 3.93
C ALA A 133 1.10 2.11 2.83
N LYS A 134 0.70 0.85 3.10
CA LYS A 134 -0.11 0.08 2.15
C LYS A 134 -1.57 0.53 2.12
N LYS A 135 -2.15 0.87 3.27
CA LYS A 135 -3.52 1.42 3.38
C LYS A 135 -3.62 2.77 2.66
N ALA A 136 -2.58 3.61 2.74
CA ALA A 136 -2.50 4.91 2.05
C ALA A 136 -2.69 4.79 0.52
N LEU A 137 -2.29 3.67 -0.08
CA LEU A 137 -2.44 3.41 -1.51
C LEU A 137 -3.89 3.11 -1.94
N LEU A 138 -4.80 2.90 -0.99
CA LEU A 138 -6.23 2.75 -1.25
C LEU A 138 -6.95 4.10 -1.39
N ARG A 139 -6.34 5.20 -0.91
CA ARG A 139 -6.93 6.53 -1.03
C ARG A 139 -6.88 6.97 -2.50
N PRO A 140 -8.03 7.36 -3.10
CA PRO A 140 -8.06 7.89 -4.46
C PRO A 140 -7.13 9.09 -4.61
N ILE A 141 -6.44 9.18 -5.75
CA ILE A 141 -5.39 10.17 -5.99
C ILE A 141 -5.88 11.63 -5.98
N ASN A 142 -7.18 11.81 -6.23
CA ASN A 142 -7.87 13.09 -6.20
C ASN A 142 -8.35 13.48 -4.79
N ILE A 143 -8.13 12.64 -3.79
CA ILE A 143 -8.51 12.90 -2.39
C ILE A 143 -7.25 13.13 -1.58
N ARG A 144 -7.13 14.35 -1.03
CA ARG A 144 -6.01 14.75 -0.17
C ARG A 144 -6.25 14.35 1.28
N ASN A 145 -5.20 14.41 2.10
CA ASN A 145 -5.32 14.16 3.53
C ASN A 145 -6.25 15.22 4.17
N ASN A 146 -7.07 14.79 5.12
CA ASN A 146 -7.97 15.69 5.85
C ASN A 146 -7.22 16.59 6.84
N ASP A 147 -6.04 16.17 7.29
CA ASP A 147 -5.13 16.98 8.08
C ASP A 147 -4.32 17.91 7.16
N GLU A 148 -4.44 19.22 7.39
CA GLU A 148 -3.82 20.26 6.57
C GLU A 148 -2.29 20.15 6.53
N PHE A 149 -1.66 19.72 7.64
CA PHE A 149 -0.21 19.55 7.70
C PHE A 149 0.23 18.42 6.76
N TYR A 150 -0.42 17.26 6.82
CA TYR A 150 -0.09 16.13 5.95
C TYR A 150 -0.48 16.38 4.50
N CYS A 151 -1.58 17.10 4.24
CA CYS A 151 -1.95 17.52 2.88
C CYS A 151 -0.83 18.35 2.21
N LYS A 152 -0.30 19.35 2.92
CA LYS A 152 0.81 20.18 2.40
C LYS A 152 2.07 19.35 2.18
N LEU A 153 2.35 18.42 3.09
CA LEU A 153 3.51 17.52 2.98
C LEU A 153 3.38 16.55 1.79
N GLU A 154 2.18 16.05 1.49
CA GLU A 154 1.90 15.25 0.29
C GLU A 154 2.26 16.00 -0.99
N ASP A 155 1.79 17.24 -1.12
CA ASP A 155 2.05 18.08 -2.29
C ASP A 155 3.53 18.48 -2.40
N GLU A 156 4.18 18.79 -1.26
CA GLU A 156 5.61 19.09 -1.19
C GLU A 156 6.45 17.90 -1.68
N LEU A 157 6.21 16.71 -1.13
CA LEU A 157 6.91 15.48 -1.53
C LEU A 157 6.67 15.14 -2.99
N LEU A 158 5.43 15.28 -3.48
CA LEU A 158 5.11 15.02 -4.88
C LEU A 158 5.91 15.92 -5.83
N ASN A 159 6.03 17.21 -5.49
CA ASN A 159 6.82 18.16 -6.25
C ASN A 159 8.32 17.81 -6.23
N GLU A 160 8.88 17.52 -5.05
CA GLU A 160 10.29 17.14 -4.91
C GLU A 160 10.61 15.84 -5.67
N ILE A 161 9.74 14.84 -5.60
CA ILE A 161 9.89 13.57 -6.34
C ILE A 161 9.85 13.79 -7.86
N ASN A 162 8.94 14.63 -8.35
CA ASN A 162 8.85 14.92 -9.78
C ASN A 162 10.06 15.74 -10.27
N ASN A 163 10.64 16.56 -9.41
CA ASN A 163 11.89 17.29 -9.69
C ASN A 163 13.14 16.41 -9.73
N LEU A 164 13.09 15.14 -9.28
CA LEU A 164 14.18 14.19 -9.48
C LEU A 164 14.47 13.90 -10.96
N GLY A 165 13.51 14.20 -11.86
CA GLY A 165 13.69 14.07 -13.30
C GLY A 165 13.77 12.62 -13.81
N ILE A 166 13.33 11.63 -13.01
CA ILE A 166 13.28 10.21 -13.42
C ILE A 166 12.25 10.04 -14.55
N GLY A 167 11.04 10.59 -14.37
CA GLY A 167 9.99 10.63 -15.38
C GLY A 167 9.38 9.27 -15.75
N PRO A 168 8.46 9.25 -16.73
CA PRO A 168 7.73 8.04 -17.12
C PRO A 168 8.68 6.94 -17.62
N GLN A 169 8.51 5.72 -17.08
CA GLN A 169 9.38 4.56 -17.32
C GLN A 169 10.90 4.80 -17.08
N GLY A 170 11.29 5.93 -16.48
CA GLY A 170 12.69 6.32 -16.28
C GLY A 170 13.40 6.90 -17.50
N PHE A 171 12.68 7.33 -18.54
CA PHE A 171 13.28 7.99 -19.71
C PHE A 171 13.52 9.49 -19.52
N GLY A 172 13.42 9.98 -18.29
CA GLY A 172 13.42 11.39 -17.98
C GLY A 172 12.04 12.03 -18.13
N GLY A 173 11.91 13.27 -17.67
CA GLY A 173 10.69 14.07 -17.80
C GLY A 173 10.13 14.56 -16.47
N LYS A 174 8.91 15.09 -16.52
CA LYS A 174 8.32 15.86 -15.40
C LYS A 174 7.48 15.03 -14.43
N THR A 175 7.16 13.77 -14.75
CA THR A 175 6.17 13.00 -14.01
C THR A 175 6.73 11.63 -13.63
N THR A 176 7.39 11.60 -12.49
CA THR A 176 7.85 10.37 -11.82
C THR A 176 6.71 9.75 -11.00
N ALA A 177 5.95 10.58 -10.29
CA ALA A 177 4.84 10.18 -9.44
C ALA A 177 3.57 10.96 -9.79
N LEU A 178 2.43 10.28 -9.68
CA LEU A 178 1.10 10.87 -9.84
C LEU A 178 0.56 11.41 -8.51
N GLY A 179 0.98 10.85 -7.38
CA GLY A 179 0.48 11.22 -6.06
C GLY A 179 1.25 10.58 -4.92
N VAL A 180 1.20 11.25 -3.77
CA VAL A 180 1.73 10.78 -2.49
C VAL A 180 0.56 10.84 -1.50
N ASN A 181 0.31 9.74 -0.81
CA ASN A 181 -0.69 9.65 0.26
C ASN A 181 0.02 9.27 1.55
N ILE A 182 -0.18 10.06 2.60
CA ILE A 182 0.39 9.85 3.93
C ILE A 182 -0.72 9.39 4.89
N GLU A 183 -0.45 8.33 5.64
CA GLU A 183 -1.27 7.87 6.77
C GLU A 183 -0.38 7.80 8.02
N THR A 184 -0.92 8.22 9.17
CA THR A 184 -0.15 8.34 10.40
C THR A 184 -0.81 7.64 11.57
N TYR A 185 -0.01 7.27 12.57
CA TYR A 185 -0.51 6.70 13.82
C TYR A 185 0.37 7.10 15.00
N PRO A 186 -0.17 7.18 16.23
CA PRO A 186 0.63 7.40 17.43
C PRO A 186 1.81 6.41 17.53
N THR A 187 2.95 6.89 18.04
CA THR A 187 4.18 6.10 18.18
C THR A 187 4.79 6.33 19.56
N HIS A 188 5.66 5.42 19.99
CA HIS A 188 6.46 5.60 21.20
C HIS A 188 7.43 6.78 21.04
N ILE A 189 7.61 7.59 22.08
CA ILE A 189 8.43 8.82 22.05
C ILE A 189 9.88 8.59 21.58
N ALA A 190 10.41 7.39 21.77
CA ALA A 190 11.76 7.01 21.36
C ALA A 190 11.89 6.59 19.88
N GLY A 191 10.79 6.47 19.13
CA GLY A 191 10.80 5.93 17.77
C GLY A 191 10.00 6.76 16.78
N LEU A 192 10.52 6.86 15.54
CA LEU A 192 9.82 7.42 14.40
C LEU A 192 9.83 6.40 13.23
N PRO A 193 8.98 5.36 13.28
CA PRO A 193 8.86 4.40 12.19
C PRO A 193 8.32 5.08 10.93
N VAL A 194 8.93 4.81 9.77
CA VAL A 194 8.45 5.31 8.49
C VAL A 194 8.55 4.21 7.44
N ALA A 195 7.46 3.94 6.74
CA ALA A 195 7.41 3.03 5.61
C ALA A 195 6.94 3.74 4.34
N VAL A 196 7.51 3.34 3.21
CA VAL A 196 7.14 3.80 1.86
C VAL A 196 6.73 2.58 1.07
N ASN A 197 5.47 2.53 0.63
CA ASN A 197 4.96 1.50 -0.26
C ASN A 197 4.68 2.12 -1.64
N ILE A 198 5.24 1.53 -2.69
CA ILE A 198 5.14 2.06 -4.06
C ILE A 198 4.12 1.24 -4.86
N ASN A 199 3.15 1.90 -5.48
CA ASN A 199 2.34 1.36 -6.57
C ASN A 199 2.86 1.81 -7.93
N CYS A 200 2.87 0.89 -8.89
CA CYS A 200 3.11 1.23 -10.29
C CYS A 200 1.89 1.95 -10.88
N HIS A 201 1.99 2.37 -12.15
CA HIS A 201 0.86 2.94 -12.89
C HIS A 201 -0.37 2.00 -12.94
N VAL A 202 -0.19 0.69 -12.73
CA VAL A 202 -1.28 -0.29 -12.59
C VAL A 202 -1.82 -0.32 -11.15
N THR A 203 -2.19 0.85 -10.62
CA THR A 203 -2.87 0.98 -9.33
C THR A 203 -4.33 0.54 -9.49
N ARG A 204 -4.74 -0.51 -8.76
CA ARG A 204 -6.08 -1.13 -8.91
C ARG A 204 -6.62 -1.46 -7.54
N HIS A 205 -7.77 -0.88 -7.21
CA HIS A 205 -8.54 -1.27 -6.04
C HIS A 205 -10.02 -1.06 -6.32
N LYS A 206 -10.86 -1.86 -5.67
CA LYS A 206 -12.32 -1.71 -5.70
C LYS A 206 -12.86 -1.99 -4.31
N GLU A 207 -13.82 -1.17 -3.92
CA GLU A 207 -14.50 -1.23 -2.63
C GLU A 207 -15.95 -1.67 -2.81
N VAL A 208 -16.44 -2.43 -1.84
CA VAL A 208 -17.86 -2.73 -1.62
C VAL A 208 -18.16 -2.63 -0.13
N VAL A 209 -19.36 -2.16 0.21
CA VAL A 209 -19.89 -2.14 1.58
C VAL A 209 -21.14 -3.01 1.59
N LEU A 210 -21.16 -3.98 2.50
CA LEU A 210 -22.28 -4.91 2.74
C LEU A 210 -22.96 -4.54 4.06
#